data_AF-A0A0Q5RXD5-F1
#
_entry.id   AF-A0A0Q5RXD5-F1
#
_cell.length_a   1.000
_cell.length_b   1.000
_cell.length_c   1.000
_cell.angle_alpha   90.00
_cell.angle_beta   90.00
_cell.angle_gamma   90.00
#
_symmetry.space_group_name_H-M   'P 1'
#
loop_
_entity.id
_entity.type
_entity.pdbx_description
1 polymer ?
#
loop_
_entity_poly.entity_id
_entity_poly.type
_entity_poly.pdbx_seq_one_letter_code
_entity_poly.pdbx_strand_id
1 'polypeptide(L)' 'MDDLTWWDGLDEQARAWLIAHNGEAVASDVLDQIVAAGGDITSDAWWVGQAGPEGVHLSDEATDWIETVANEE' A
#
# COMPACT_ATOMS: atom_id res chain seq x y z
N MET A 1 -15.98 -1.44 2.94
CA MET A 1 -14.58 -1.37 2.45
C MET A 1 -14.08 -0.04 2.93
N ASP A 2 -13.12 -0.05 3.84
CA ASP A 2 -12.41 1.17 4.24
C ASP A 2 -11.51 1.59 3.07
N ASP A 3 -11.42 2.89 2.80
CA ASP A 3 -10.55 3.39 1.73
C ASP A 3 -9.11 3.58 2.23
N LEU A 4 -8.14 3.47 1.32
CA LEU A 4 -6.76 3.85 1.64
C LEU A 4 -6.65 5.37 1.62
N THR A 5 -6.98 5.99 2.75
CA THR A 5 -6.96 7.46 2.89
C THR A 5 -5.58 8.07 2.61
N TRP A 6 -4.50 7.32 2.81
CA TRP A 6 -3.12 7.72 2.49
C TRP A 6 -2.79 7.66 0.99
N TRP A 7 -3.60 6.96 0.17
CA TRP A 7 -3.36 6.77 -1.26
C TRP A 7 -3.26 8.09 -2.03
N ASP A 8 -4.14 9.04 -1.70
CA ASP A 8 -4.16 10.37 -2.33
C ASP A 8 -2.91 11.21 -1.96
N GLY A 9 -2.30 10.92 -0.81
CA GLY A 9 -1.10 11.59 -0.32
C GLY A 9 0.22 11.09 -0.93
N LEU A 10 0.20 9.98 -1.67
CA LEU A 10 1.39 9.42 -2.31
C LEU A 10 1.78 10.17 -3.58
N ASP A 11 3.06 10.22 -3.94
CA ASP A 11 3.47 10.70 -5.27
C ASP A 11 3.01 9.73 -6.38
N GLU A 12 2.94 10.22 -7.62
CA GLU A 12 2.62 9.40 -8.80
C GLU A 12 3.58 8.21 -8.94
N GLN A 13 4.87 8.36 -8.60
CA GLN A 13 5.84 7.26 -8.66
C GLN A 13 5.55 6.18 -7.61
N ALA A 14 5.14 6.58 -6.40
CA ALA A 14 4.82 5.64 -5.33
C ALA A 14 3.54 4.87 -5.64
N ARG A 15 2.52 5.55 -6.18
CA ARG A 15 1.28 4.91 -6.67
C ARG A 15 1.57 3.95 -7.81
N ALA A 16 2.35 4.36 -8.80
CA ALA A 16 2.74 3.50 -9.92
C ALA A 16 3.54 2.27 -9.44
N TRP A 17 4.42 2.43 -8.45
CA TRP A 17 5.15 1.32 -7.86
C TRP A 17 4.20 0.33 -7.16
N LEU A 18 3.27 0.82 -6.34
CA LEU A 18 2.28 -0.04 -5.66
C LEU A 18 1.41 -0.80 -6.67
N ILE A 19 1.03 -0.17 -7.78
CA ILE A 19 0.24 -0.83 -8.83
C ILE A 19 1.05 -1.93 -9.53
N ALA A 20 2.32 -1.67 -9.84
CA ALA A 20 3.16 -2.60 -10.59
C ALA A 20 3.73 -3.74 -9.72
N HIS A 21 3.91 -3.51 -8.42
CA HIS A 21 4.62 -4.39 -7.49
C HIS A 21 3.80 -4.77 -6.24
N ASN A 22 2.46 -4.74 -6.32
CA ASN A 22 1.56 -5.06 -5.19
C ASN A 22 1.76 -6.46 -4.59
N GLY A 23 2.26 -7.44 -5.36
CA GLY A 23 2.60 -8.78 -4.88
C GLY A 23 3.98 -8.92 -4.22
N GLU A 24 4.76 -7.83 -4.15
CA GLU A 24 6.11 -7.82 -3.59
C GLU A 24 6.14 -7.09 -2.23
N ALA A 25 7.25 -7.22 -1.50
CA ALA A 25 7.46 -6.44 -0.27
C ALA A 25 7.54 -4.95 -0.62
N VAL A 26 6.76 -4.11 0.07
CA VAL A 26 6.68 -2.68 -0.20
C VAL A 26 8.06 -2.04 -0.01
N ALA A 27 8.53 -1.34 -1.04
CA ALA A 27 9.83 -0.66 -1.01
C ALA A 27 9.88 0.34 0.15
N SER A 28 11.03 0.48 0.80
CA SER A 28 11.19 1.38 1.96
C SER A 28 10.84 2.83 1.64
N ASP A 29 11.19 3.32 0.44
CA ASP A 29 10.86 4.68 -0.02
C ASP A 29 9.34 4.90 -0.18
N VAL A 30 8.61 3.84 -0.53
CA VAL A 30 7.14 3.87 -0.65
C VAL A 30 6.51 3.78 0.73
N LEU A 31 7.04 2.95 1.64
CA LEU A 31 6.59 2.89 3.03
C LEU A 31 6.77 4.23 3.76
N ASP A 32 7.90 4.91 3.57
CA ASP A 32 8.12 6.26 4.12
C ASP A 32 7.04 7.24 3.65
N GLN A 33 6.64 7.19 2.39
CA GLN A 33 5.56 8.01 1.85
C GLN A 33 4.19 7.64 2.42
N ILE A 34 3.90 6.34 2.56
CA ILE A 34 2.65 5.86 3.17
C ILE A 34 2.54 6.37 4.62
N VAL A 35 3.62 6.25 5.40
CA VAL A 35 3.67 6.75 6.79
C VAL A 35 3.53 8.28 6.82
N ALA A 36 4.21 8.99 5.92
CA ALA A 36 4.10 10.45 5.81
C ALA A 36 2.68 10.91 5.44
N ALA A 37 1.95 10.12 4.65
CA ALA A 37 0.55 10.34 4.28
C ALA A 37 -0.45 9.88 5.37
N GLY A 38 0.03 9.37 6.51
CA GLY A 38 -0.81 8.96 7.64
C GLY A 38 -1.24 7.49 7.62
N GLY A 39 -0.66 6.67 6.75
CA GLY A 39 -0.86 5.24 6.74
C GLY A 39 -0.18 4.55 7.92
N ASP A 40 -0.93 3.70 8.61
CA ASP A 40 -0.44 2.92 9.73
C ASP A 40 0.17 1.60 9.24
N ILE A 41 1.44 1.35 9.57
CA ILE A 41 2.20 0.16 9.15
C ILE A 41 2.14 -0.98 10.18
N THR A 42 1.25 -0.90 11.18
CA THR A 42 1.09 -2.00 12.14
C THR A 42 0.29 -3.13 11.51
N SER A 43 0.46 -4.35 12.02
CA SER A 43 -0.29 -5.53 11.57
C SER A 43 -1.80 -5.46 11.87
N ASP A 44 -2.28 -4.41 12.55
CA ASP A 44 -3.70 -4.15 12.79
C ASP A 44 -4.35 -3.39 11.62
N ALA A 45 -3.54 -2.75 10.78
CA ALA A 45 -4.03 -2.07 9.59
C ALA A 45 -4.46 -3.09 8.53
N TRP A 46 -5.69 -2.98 8.03
CA TRP A 46 -6.27 -3.94 7.08
C TRP A 46 -5.45 -4.12 5.80
N TRP A 47 -4.71 -3.08 5.40
CA TRP A 47 -3.89 -3.07 4.21
C TRP A 47 -2.52 -3.75 4.38
N VAL A 48 -2.11 -4.02 5.62
CA VAL A 48 -0.88 -4.71 5.96
C VAL A 48 -1.16 -6.21 6.08
N GLY A 49 -0.63 -6.98 5.14
CA GLY A 49 -0.82 -8.44 5.10
C GLY A 49 0.17 -9.17 5.98
N GLN A 50 1.45 -9.14 5.58
CA GLN A 50 2.54 -9.76 6.33
C GLN A 50 3.63 -8.72 6.60
N ALA A 51 3.81 -8.37 7.87
CA ALA A 51 4.95 -7.57 8.33
C ALA A 51 5.97 -8.52 8.97
N GLY A 52 7.15 -8.64 8.36
CA GLY A 52 8.18 -9.60 8.76
C GLY A 52 9.59 -9.14 8.46
N PRO A 53 10.60 -10.01 8.65
CA PRO A 53 12.00 -9.67 8.38
C PRO A 53 12.28 -9.36 6.91
N GLU A 54 11.38 -9.75 6.00
CA GLU A 54 11.45 -9.49 4.56
C GLU A 54 10.81 -8.15 4.17
N GLY A 55 10.11 -7.47 5.08
CA GLY A 55 9.44 -6.19 4.86
C GLY A 55 7.95 -6.23 5.21
N VAL A 56 7.25 -5.19 4.78
CA VAL A 56 5.78 -5.08 4.86
C VAL A 56 5.22 -5.48 3.51
N HIS A 57 4.33 -6.46 3.48
CA HIS A 57 3.56 -6.84 2.30
C HIS A 57 2.14 -6.32 2.40
N LEU A 58 1.56 -5.98 1.25
CA LEU A 58 0.14 -5.65 1.17
C LEU A 58 -0.71 -6.89 1.46
N SER A 59 -1.86 -6.69 2.10
CA SER A 59 -2.91 -7.70 2.17
C SER A 59 -3.49 -7.96 0.78
N ASP A 60 -4.04 -9.15 0.55
CA ASP A 60 -4.85 -9.44 -0.65
C ASP A 60 -5.96 -8.40 -0.84
N GLU A 61 -6.62 -7.96 0.24
CA GLU A 61 -7.69 -6.96 0.17
C GLU A 61 -7.17 -5.58 -0.28
N ALA A 62 -5.96 -5.18 0.12
CA ALA A 62 -5.37 -3.91 -0.32
C ALA A 62 -4.86 -3.98 -1.75
N THR A 63 -4.38 -5.15 -2.17
CA THR A 63 -4.00 -5.41 -3.55
C THR A 63 -5.20 -5.25 -4.47
N ASP A 64 -6.32 -5.90 -4.15
CA ASP A 64 -7.59 -5.81 -4.88
C ASP A 64 -8.14 -4.37 -4.93
N TRP A 65 -8.06 -3.65 -3.81
CA TRP A 65 -8.44 -2.23 -3.77
C TRP A 65 -7.56 -1.36 -4.67
N ILE A 66 -6.23 -1.55 -4.62
CA ILE A 66 -5.27 -0.80 -5.46
C ILE A 66 -5.52 -1.11 -6.94
N GLU A 67 -5.77 -2.37 -7.30
CA GLU A 67 -6.12 -2.75 -8.67
C GLU A 67 -7.41 -2.10 -9.14
N THR A 68 -8.43 -2.04 -8.29
CA THR A 68 -9.71 -1.39 -8.58
C THR A 68 -9.52 0.12 -8.80
N VAL A 69 -8.82 0.80 -7.90
CA VAL A 69 -8.59 2.26 -7.98
C VAL A 69 -7.68 2.61 -9.15
N ALA A 70 -6.70 1.75 -9.47
CA ALA A 70 -5.78 1.96 -10.59
C ALA A 70 -6.42 1.74 -11.97
N ASN A 71 -7.38 0.82 -12.07
CA ASN A 71 -8.11 0.57 -13.32
C ASN A 71 -9.32 1.49 -13.52
N GLU A 72 -9.61 2.40 -12.57
CA GLU A 72 -10.76 3.31 -12.59
C GLU A 72 -12.12 2.60 -12.80
N GLU A 73 -12.22 1.30 -12.47
CA GLU A 73 -13.47 0.53 -12.60
C GLU A 73 -14.45 0.75 -11.42
#